data_AF-A0A943JWK4-F1
#
_entry.id   AF-A0A943JWK4-F1
#
_cell.length_a   1.000
_cell.length_b   1.000
_cell.length_c   1.000
_cell.angle_alpha   90.00
_cell.angle_beta   90.00
_cell.angle_gamma   90.00
#
_symmetry.space_group_name_H-M   'P 1'
#
loop_
_entity.id
_entity.type
_entity.pdbx_description
1 polymer ?
#
loop_
_entity_poly.entity_id
_entity_poly.type
_entity_poly.pdbx_seq_one_letter_code
_entity_poly.pdbx_strand_id
1 'polypeptide(L)'
;MQKYDYQKIINDLYEGKDIIELYKNEKVIKYDKDLFNNSCLSGEEIKLLCYLGLPKMVGPGLSFLSSEKNKSLLSSKYKNSKKYKKIQDNIYLGEDAWGDYLCINIKTNEIKLFSHELEIYEEGFERKVNNSMEQFFKSILRFKLYTKELREKVDIKLILEDKIPLEFIKSLKDDLEKIDSESFKDKSSFWAIQINMIEEMVQNRN
;
A
#
# COMPACT_ATOMS: atom_id res chain seq x y z
N MET A 1 -6.50 -27.93 15.28
CA MET A 1 -6.15 -26.55 14.89
C MET A 1 -4.65 -26.53 14.60
N GLN A 2 -4.23 -26.56 13.35
CA GLN A 2 -2.79 -26.53 13.00
C GLN A 2 -2.22 -25.17 13.42
N LYS A 3 -1.26 -25.16 14.35
CA LYS A 3 -0.39 -24.00 14.58
C LYS A 3 0.48 -23.86 13.34
N TYR A 4 0.11 -22.96 12.45
CA TYR A 4 0.97 -22.58 11.34
C TYR A 4 2.20 -21.86 11.90
N ASP A 5 3.38 -22.29 11.47
CA ASP A 5 4.63 -21.60 11.78
C ASP A 5 4.70 -20.32 10.94
N TYR A 6 4.18 -19.23 11.51
CA TYR A 6 4.17 -17.91 10.87
C TYR A 6 5.57 -17.46 10.48
N GLN A 7 6.59 -17.84 11.25
CA GLN A 7 7.99 -17.52 10.97
C GLN A 7 8.44 -18.14 9.65
N LYS A 8 8.02 -19.38 9.37
CA LYS A 8 8.37 -20.08 8.14
C LYS A 8 7.76 -19.43 6.90
N ILE A 9 6.46 -19.11 6.91
CA ILE A 9 5.80 -18.41 5.78
C ILE A 9 6.43 -17.03 5.55
N ILE A 10 6.77 -16.33 6.64
CA ILE A 10 7.48 -15.05 6.62
C ILE A 10 8.87 -15.17 6.01
N ASN A 11 9.63 -16.21 6.37
CA ASN A 11 10.99 -16.45 5.90
C ASN A 11 11.05 -16.98 4.46
N ASP A 12 10.02 -17.73 4.05
CA ASP A 12 9.91 -18.28 2.69
C ASP A 12 9.52 -17.18 1.69
N LEU A 13 8.75 -16.17 2.13
CA LEU A 13 8.31 -15.05 1.28
C LEU A 13 9.24 -13.82 1.33
N TYR A 14 9.98 -13.63 2.42
CA TYR A 14 10.79 -12.44 2.67
C TYR A 14 12.05 -12.82 3.48
N GLU A 15 13.09 -11.97 3.47
CA GLU A 15 14.30 -12.15 4.31
C GLU A 15 14.02 -11.94 5.82
N GLY A 16 12.89 -12.45 6.34
CA GLY A 16 12.56 -12.83 7.72
C GLY A 16 12.47 -11.74 8.78
N LYS A 17 13.38 -10.77 8.77
CA LYS A 17 13.54 -9.77 9.83
C LYS A 17 12.62 -8.56 9.64
N ASP A 18 12.39 -8.15 8.40
CA ASP A 18 11.73 -6.87 8.15
C ASP A 18 10.21 -6.96 8.34
N ILE A 19 9.58 -8.09 8.00
CA ILE A 19 8.13 -8.23 8.12
C ILE A 19 7.66 -8.29 9.59
N ILE A 20 8.49 -8.78 10.53
CA ILE A 20 8.17 -8.73 11.96
C ILE A 20 7.94 -7.28 12.39
N GLU A 21 8.73 -6.35 11.86
CA GLU A 21 8.58 -4.93 12.15
C GLU A 21 7.25 -4.37 11.60
N LEU A 22 6.77 -4.88 10.47
CA LEU A 22 5.48 -4.49 9.90
C LEU A 22 4.31 -4.81 10.85
N TYR A 23 4.33 -5.97 11.53
CA TYR A 23 3.24 -6.45 12.40
C TYR A 23 3.43 -6.18 13.90
N LYS A 24 4.60 -5.70 14.33
CA LYS A 24 4.89 -5.47 15.75
C LYS A 24 3.91 -4.48 16.38
N ASN A 25 3.13 -4.94 17.36
CA ASN A 25 2.09 -4.19 18.09
C ASN A 25 0.95 -3.64 17.24
N GLU A 26 0.80 -4.09 15.99
CA GLU A 26 -0.25 -3.59 15.09
C GLU A 26 -1.52 -4.43 15.18
N LYS A 27 -2.68 -3.77 15.14
CA LYS A 27 -3.92 -4.48 14.83
C LYS A 27 -3.85 -4.95 13.38
N VAL A 28 -4.22 -6.19 13.11
CA VAL A 28 -4.13 -6.78 11.77
C VAL A 28 -5.52 -6.96 11.16
N ILE A 29 -5.61 -6.75 9.85
CA ILE A 29 -6.82 -6.80 9.02
C ILE A 29 -6.70 -7.99 8.09
N LYS A 30 -7.64 -8.92 8.20
CA LYS A 30 -7.70 -10.12 7.37
C LYS A 30 -8.85 -9.98 6.38
N TYR A 31 -8.66 -10.60 5.23
CA TYR A 31 -9.65 -10.63 4.15
C TYR A 31 -10.26 -12.02 4.03
N ASP A 32 -11.51 -12.07 3.61
CA ASP A 32 -12.17 -13.33 3.31
C ASP A 32 -11.49 -13.98 2.10
N LYS A 33 -11.15 -15.27 2.25
CA LYS A 33 -10.54 -16.07 1.19
C LYS A 33 -11.43 -16.13 -0.04
N ASP A 34 -12.75 -16.13 0.15
CA ASP A 34 -13.70 -16.26 -0.96
C ASP A 34 -13.67 -15.08 -1.94
N LEU A 35 -13.15 -13.92 -1.51
CA LEU A 35 -12.94 -12.77 -2.39
C LEU A 35 -11.94 -13.09 -3.51
N PHE A 36 -10.96 -13.94 -3.23
CA PHE A 36 -9.85 -14.24 -4.14
C PHE A 36 -10.09 -15.51 -4.97
N ASN A 37 -11.29 -16.10 -4.90
CA ASN A 37 -11.70 -17.21 -5.74
C ASN A 37 -11.66 -16.75 -7.20
N ASN A 38 -10.78 -17.36 -8.01
CA ASN A 38 -10.47 -16.99 -9.41
C ASN A 38 -9.57 -15.75 -9.60
N SER A 39 -8.82 -15.34 -8.58
CA SER A 39 -7.77 -14.35 -8.76
C SER A 39 -6.50 -14.98 -9.37
N CYS A 40 -5.64 -14.14 -9.95
CA CYS A 40 -4.30 -14.49 -10.40
C CYS A 40 -3.27 -14.50 -9.25
N LEU A 41 -3.70 -14.22 -8.02
CA LEU A 41 -2.82 -14.17 -6.87
C LEU A 41 -2.26 -15.55 -6.55
N SER A 42 -1.00 -15.59 -6.15
CA SER A 42 -0.36 -16.82 -5.72
C SER A 42 -1.01 -17.34 -4.43
N GLY A 43 -0.86 -18.65 -4.18
CA GLY A 43 -1.32 -19.24 -2.93
C GLY A 43 -0.66 -18.62 -1.69
N GLU A 44 0.52 -18.01 -1.86
CA GLU A 44 1.25 -17.32 -0.80
C GLU A 44 0.71 -15.92 -0.56
N GLU A 45 0.40 -15.16 -1.61
CA GLU A 45 -0.24 -13.84 -1.51
C GLU A 45 -1.63 -13.94 -0.88
N ILE A 46 -2.42 -14.94 -1.27
CA ILE A 46 -3.71 -15.23 -0.65
C ILE A 46 -3.53 -15.63 0.82
N LYS A 47 -2.53 -16.46 1.13
CA LYS A 47 -2.23 -16.81 2.53
C LYS A 47 -1.88 -15.58 3.35
N LEU A 48 -1.09 -14.69 2.76
CA LEU A 48 -0.71 -13.44 3.37
C LEU A 48 -1.96 -12.61 3.66
N LEU A 49 -2.80 -12.30 2.68
CA LEU A 49 -4.00 -11.48 2.87
C LEU A 49 -5.02 -12.10 3.85
N CYS A 50 -5.24 -13.41 3.79
CA CYS A 50 -6.35 -14.05 4.51
C CYS A 50 -5.97 -14.54 5.91
N TYR A 51 -4.73 -14.98 6.12
CA TYR A 51 -4.32 -15.62 7.37
C TYR A 51 -3.36 -14.75 8.19
N LEU A 52 -2.36 -14.15 7.54
CA LEU A 52 -1.49 -13.16 8.18
C LEU A 52 -2.27 -11.85 8.36
N GLY A 53 -2.90 -11.38 7.28
CA GLY A 53 -3.56 -10.08 7.16
C GLY A 53 -2.59 -8.97 6.81
N LEU A 54 -3.07 -7.73 6.82
CA LEU A 54 -2.30 -6.48 6.66
C LEU A 54 -2.37 -5.69 7.98
N PRO A 55 -1.33 -4.93 8.39
CA PRO A 55 -1.48 -4.01 9.51
C PRO A 55 -2.65 -3.07 9.27
N LYS A 56 -3.34 -2.61 10.32
CA LYS A 56 -4.51 -1.75 10.16
C LYS A 56 -4.16 -0.42 9.51
N MET A 57 -2.97 0.10 9.79
CA MET A 57 -2.50 1.37 9.24
C MET A 57 -1.01 1.26 8.94
N VAL A 58 -0.58 1.76 7.79
CA VAL A 58 0.83 1.89 7.41
C VAL A 58 1.08 3.24 6.77
N GLY A 59 2.30 3.75 6.91
CA GLY A 59 2.71 4.94 6.19
C GLY A 59 2.79 4.68 4.67
N PRO A 60 2.55 5.69 3.83
CA PRO A 60 2.07 7.04 4.15
C PRO A 60 0.55 7.13 4.10
N GLY A 61 -0.11 6.98 5.25
CA GLY A 61 -1.56 7.22 5.38
C GLY A 61 -2.46 6.14 4.79
N LEU A 62 -1.95 4.92 4.58
CA LEU A 62 -2.75 3.81 4.11
C LEU A 62 -3.44 3.14 5.31
N SER A 63 -4.76 3.02 5.24
CA SER A 63 -5.60 2.36 6.24
C SER A 63 -6.27 1.14 5.62
N PHE A 64 -5.96 -0.04 6.14
CA PHE A 64 -6.56 -1.28 5.67
C PHE A 64 -7.84 -1.58 6.44
N LEU A 65 -8.85 -2.08 5.72
CA LEU A 65 -10.19 -2.27 6.26
C LEU A 65 -10.70 -3.67 5.89
N SER A 66 -11.26 -4.37 6.87
CA SER A 66 -11.79 -5.72 6.66
C SER A 66 -13.02 -5.67 5.75
N SER A 67 -13.11 -6.63 4.84
CA SER A 67 -14.23 -6.78 3.89
C SER A 67 -15.61 -6.87 4.55
N GLU A 68 -15.71 -7.38 5.79
CA GLU A 68 -16.96 -7.50 6.53
C GLU A 68 -17.65 -6.15 6.82
N LYS A 69 -16.90 -5.04 6.85
CA LYS A 69 -17.45 -3.71 7.16
C LYS A 69 -17.67 -2.82 5.94
N ASN A 70 -17.12 -3.16 4.78
CA ASN A 70 -17.26 -2.35 3.57
C ASN A 70 -17.34 -3.23 2.31
N LYS A 71 -18.56 -3.30 1.78
CA LYS A 71 -18.96 -3.57 0.39
C LYS A 71 -17.99 -4.47 -0.39
N SER A 72 -18.37 -5.74 -0.48
CA SER A 72 -17.62 -6.84 -1.09
C SER A 72 -17.06 -6.60 -2.50
N LEU A 73 -17.46 -5.56 -3.25
CA LEU A 73 -16.67 -5.02 -4.35
C LEU A 73 -17.04 -3.54 -4.57
N LEU A 74 -16.07 -2.67 -4.89
CA LEU A 74 -16.35 -1.35 -5.48
C LEU A 74 -17.30 -1.46 -6.68
N SER A 75 -17.17 -2.56 -7.42
CA SER A 75 -18.03 -2.92 -8.53
C SER A 75 -19.52 -2.92 -8.19
N SER A 76 -19.90 -3.32 -6.96
CA SER A 76 -21.30 -3.30 -6.52
C SER A 76 -21.85 -1.86 -6.40
N LYS A 77 -21.04 -0.94 -5.86
CA LYS A 77 -21.40 0.47 -5.67
C LYS A 77 -21.51 1.22 -7.00
N TYR A 78 -20.68 0.85 -7.97
CA TYR A 78 -20.51 1.58 -9.22
C TYR A 78 -20.93 0.75 -10.45
N LYS A 79 -21.85 -0.21 -10.27
CA LYS A 79 -22.29 -1.13 -11.32
C LYS A 79 -22.81 -0.43 -12.59
N ASN A 80 -23.42 0.73 -12.41
CA ASN A 80 -23.98 1.54 -13.49
C ASN A 80 -23.02 2.66 -13.98
N SER A 81 -21.82 2.76 -13.39
CA SER A 81 -20.85 3.78 -13.80
C SER A 81 -20.26 3.44 -15.16
N LYS A 82 -19.99 4.45 -15.99
CA LYS A 82 -19.20 4.31 -17.23
C LYS A 82 -17.81 3.71 -16.96
N LYS A 83 -17.32 3.81 -15.71
CA LYS A 83 -16.02 3.29 -15.26
C LYS A 83 -16.07 1.88 -14.71
N TYR A 84 -17.26 1.26 -14.64
CA TYR A 84 -17.45 -0.09 -14.09
C TYR A 84 -16.44 -1.11 -14.63
N LYS A 85 -16.20 -1.10 -15.96
CA LYS A 85 -15.26 -2.01 -16.60
C LYS A 85 -13.82 -1.92 -16.05
N LYS A 86 -13.39 -0.74 -15.59
CA LYS A 86 -12.05 -0.52 -15.03
C LYS A 86 -11.94 -0.97 -13.56
N ILE A 87 -13.06 -0.94 -12.82
CA ILE A 87 -13.10 -1.24 -11.39
C ILE A 87 -13.59 -2.66 -11.07
N GLN A 88 -14.32 -3.33 -11.99
CA GLN A 88 -15.03 -4.59 -11.71
C GLN A 88 -14.12 -5.74 -11.26
N ASP A 89 -12.86 -5.72 -11.70
CA ASP A 89 -11.85 -6.73 -11.38
C ASP A 89 -10.99 -6.32 -10.18
N ASN A 90 -11.43 -5.36 -9.36
CA ASN A 90 -10.65 -4.87 -8.22
C ASN A 90 -11.35 -5.19 -6.89
N ILE A 91 -10.58 -5.80 -5.98
CA ILE A 91 -10.99 -6.03 -4.59
C ILE A 91 -10.49 -4.88 -3.75
N TYR A 92 -11.37 -4.35 -2.91
CA TYR A 92 -11.08 -3.32 -1.94
C TYR A 92 -10.19 -3.85 -0.81
N LEU A 93 -9.05 -3.20 -0.59
CA LEU A 93 -8.15 -3.50 0.53
C LEU A 93 -8.27 -2.46 1.65
N GLY A 94 -8.53 -1.20 1.31
CA GLY A 94 -8.50 -0.11 2.28
C GLY A 94 -8.56 1.25 1.61
N GLU A 95 -8.08 2.27 2.28
CA GLU A 95 -8.10 3.66 1.79
C GLU A 95 -6.80 4.39 2.09
N ASP A 96 -6.51 5.45 1.33
CA ASP A 96 -5.46 6.40 1.67
C ASP A 96 -6.00 7.52 2.59
N ALA A 97 -5.13 8.48 2.93
CA ALA A 97 -5.46 9.59 3.81
C ALA A 97 -6.52 10.54 3.25
N TRP A 98 -6.78 10.50 1.94
CA TRP A 98 -7.81 11.28 1.27
C TRP A 98 -9.12 10.51 1.08
N GLY A 99 -9.18 9.26 1.56
CA GLY A 99 -10.34 8.38 1.43
C GLY A 99 -10.42 7.66 0.08
N ASP A 100 -9.39 7.77 -0.77
CA ASP A 100 -9.38 7.08 -2.05
C ASP A 100 -9.19 5.57 -1.82
N TYR A 101 -9.89 4.76 -2.61
CA TYR A 101 -9.99 3.33 -2.41
C TYR A 101 -8.75 2.59 -2.90
N LEU A 102 -7.97 2.04 -1.98
CA LEU A 102 -6.86 1.14 -2.25
C LEU A 102 -7.38 -0.24 -2.61
N CYS A 103 -6.99 -0.74 -3.77
CA CYS A 103 -7.51 -1.99 -4.32
C CYS A 103 -6.42 -2.83 -4.97
N ILE A 104 -6.69 -4.13 -5.04
CA ILE A 104 -5.92 -5.10 -5.82
C ILE A 104 -6.71 -5.59 -7.02
N ASN A 105 -6.10 -5.56 -8.20
CA ASN A 105 -6.69 -6.12 -9.40
C ASN A 105 -6.49 -7.63 -9.42
N ILE A 106 -7.59 -8.39 -9.40
CA ILE A 106 -7.53 -9.85 -9.32
C ILE A 106 -7.10 -10.54 -10.61
N LYS A 107 -7.00 -9.82 -11.73
CA LYS A 107 -6.50 -10.36 -13.00
C LYS A 107 -5.05 -10.04 -13.24
N THR A 108 -4.56 -8.90 -12.75
CA THR A 108 -3.20 -8.41 -13.02
C THR A 108 -2.29 -8.39 -11.80
N ASN A 109 -2.81 -8.58 -10.58
CA ASN A 109 -2.10 -8.43 -9.31
C ASN A 109 -1.66 -6.96 -9.01
N GLU A 110 -2.02 -6.01 -9.87
CA GLU A 110 -1.65 -4.60 -9.67
C GLU A 110 -2.42 -3.99 -8.50
N ILE A 111 -1.73 -3.14 -7.73
CA ILE A 111 -2.30 -2.34 -6.65
C ILE A 111 -2.57 -0.93 -7.14
N LYS A 112 -3.78 -0.44 -6.91
CA LYS A 112 -4.29 0.83 -7.44
C LYS A 112 -5.09 1.58 -6.40
N LEU A 113 -5.08 2.91 -6.51
CA LEU A 113 -6.00 3.80 -5.82
C LEU A 113 -7.07 4.27 -6.80
N PHE A 114 -8.32 4.24 -6.35
CA PHE A 114 -9.45 4.82 -7.07
C PHE A 114 -10.04 5.97 -6.26
N SER A 115 -10.21 7.13 -6.87
CA SER A 115 -10.78 8.30 -6.21
C SER A 115 -12.10 7.97 -5.52
N HIS A 116 -12.35 8.48 -4.32
CA HIS A 116 -13.66 8.31 -3.70
C HIS A 116 -14.78 9.01 -4.48
N GLU A 117 -14.42 10.00 -5.31
CA GLU A 117 -15.27 10.78 -6.22
C GLU A 117 -15.22 10.24 -7.66
N LEU A 118 -15.25 8.92 -7.81
CA LEU A 118 -15.17 8.19 -9.10
C LEU A 118 -16.11 8.71 -10.20
N GLU A 119 -17.23 9.36 -9.91
CA GLU A 119 -18.16 9.84 -10.94
C GLU A 119 -17.85 11.27 -11.42
N ILE A 120 -17.01 12.02 -10.68
CA ILE A 120 -16.71 13.43 -10.95
C ILE A 120 -15.50 13.56 -11.89
N TYR A 121 -14.42 12.81 -11.61
CA TYR A 121 -13.13 13.01 -12.28
C TYR A 121 -13.00 12.21 -13.57
N GLU A 122 -13.07 12.79 -14.77
CA GLU A 122 -12.84 12.01 -16.01
C GLU A 122 -11.42 11.42 -16.10
N GLU A 123 -10.42 12.20 -15.68
CA GLU A 123 -8.99 11.82 -15.62
C GLU A 123 -8.49 11.79 -14.16
N GLY A 124 -7.41 11.06 -13.90
CA GLY A 124 -6.79 11.01 -12.56
C GLY A 124 -7.59 10.29 -11.46
N PHE A 125 -8.76 9.73 -11.79
CA PHE A 125 -9.55 8.94 -10.83
C PHE A 125 -8.90 7.60 -10.45
N GLU A 126 -7.89 7.15 -11.20
CA GLU A 126 -7.14 5.92 -10.97
C GLU A 126 -5.66 6.29 -10.87
N ARG A 127 -4.99 5.84 -9.81
CA ARG A 127 -3.56 6.00 -9.61
C ARG A 127 -2.92 4.64 -9.39
N LYS A 128 -1.78 4.41 -10.03
CA LYS A 128 -0.98 3.22 -9.79
C LYS A 128 -0.28 3.32 -8.43
N VAL A 129 -0.29 2.23 -7.68
CA VAL A 129 0.47 2.11 -6.43
C VAL A 129 1.65 1.17 -6.66
N ASN A 130 1.40 -0.07 -7.03
CA ASN A 130 2.43 -1.06 -7.32
C ASN A 130 1.97 -2.06 -8.38
N ASN A 131 2.92 -2.75 -9.01
CA ASN A 131 2.66 -3.77 -10.02
C ASN A 131 2.21 -5.13 -9.47
N SER A 132 2.58 -5.45 -8.23
CA SER A 132 2.20 -6.70 -7.58
C SER A 132 1.99 -6.51 -6.08
N MET A 133 1.27 -7.46 -5.45
CA MET A 133 1.14 -7.51 -4.00
C MET A 133 2.50 -7.62 -3.31
N GLU A 134 3.42 -8.44 -3.84
CA GLU A 134 4.77 -8.59 -3.30
C GLU A 134 5.53 -7.25 -3.27
N GLN A 135 5.52 -6.51 -4.37
CA GLN A 135 6.18 -5.22 -4.47
C GLN A 135 5.52 -4.19 -3.55
N PHE A 136 4.19 -4.19 -3.47
CA PHE A 136 3.46 -3.33 -2.53
C PHE A 136 3.88 -3.57 -1.08
N PHE A 137 4.00 -4.83 -0.66
CA PHE A 137 4.49 -5.18 0.67
C PHE A 137 5.90 -4.67 0.94
N LYS A 138 6.81 -4.86 -0.02
CA LYS A 138 8.18 -4.36 0.08
C LYS A 138 8.20 -2.84 0.19
N SER A 139 7.37 -2.13 -0.59
CA SER A 139 7.28 -0.67 -0.56
C SER A 139 6.77 -0.14 0.79
N ILE A 140 5.66 -0.67 1.32
CA ILE A 140 5.14 -0.23 2.63
C ILE A 140 6.11 -0.53 3.76
N LEU A 141 6.82 -1.66 3.69
CA LEU A 141 7.82 -2.05 4.67
C LEU A 141 9.03 -1.11 4.61
N ARG A 142 9.53 -0.82 3.40
CA ARG A 142 10.63 0.12 3.22
C ARG A 142 10.27 1.50 3.77
N PHE A 143 9.04 1.96 3.52
CA PHE A 143 8.54 3.22 4.06
C PHE A 143 8.49 3.19 5.60
N LYS A 144 8.01 2.09 6.20
CA LYS A 144 8.02 1.93 7.67
C LYS A 144 9.44 2.00 8.23
N LEU A 145 10.40 1.30 7.63
CA LEU A 145 11.81 1.34 8.02
C LEU A 145 12.38 2.75 7.88
N TYR A 146 12.08 3.45 6.80
CA TYR A 146 12.49 4.85 6.62
C TYR A 146 12.00 5.75 7.77
N THR A 147 10.72 5.64 8.14
CA THR A 147 10.19 6.45 9.26
C THR A 147 10.83 6.12 10.60
N LYS A 148 11.33 4.88 10.77
CA LYS A 148 12.09 4.48 11.95
C LYS A 148 13.50 5.04 11.92
N GLU A 149 14.20 4.88 10.80
CA GLU A 149 15.55 5.42 10.59
C GLU A 149 15.59 6.93 10.82
N LEU A 150 14.58 7.66 10.36
CA LEU A 150 14.43 9.09 10.64
C LEU A 150 14.34 9.37 12.13
N ARG A 151 13.45 8.68 12.87
CA ARG A 151 13.28 8.89 14.31
C ARG A 151 14.52 8.55 15.13
N GLU A 152 15.34 7.61 14.65
CA GLU A 152 16.56 7.17 15.33
C GLU A 152 17.76 8.08 15.03
N LYS A 153 17.84 8.65 13.82
CA LYS A 153 19.03 9.36 13.33
C LYS A 153 18.88 10.88 13.21
N VAL A 154 17.65 11.39 13.20
CA VAL A 154 17.36 12.82 13.02
C VAL A 154 16.71 13.37 14.29
N ASP A 155 17.17 14.55 14.73
CA ASP A 155 16.56 15.25 15.87
C ASP A 155 15.06 15.44 15.60
N ILE A 156 14.23 15.05 16.57
CA ILE A 156 12.77 15.17 16.48
C ILE A 156 12.32 16.60 16.15
N LYS A 157 13.04 17.62 16.62
CA LYS A 157 12.75 19.01 16.29
C LYS A 157 12.92 19.28 14.80
N LEU A 158 13.95 18.74 14.17
CA LEU A 158 14.16 18.86 12.72
C LEU A 158 13.07 18.12 11.95
N ILE A 159 12.64 16.96 12.42
CA ILE A 159 11.52 16.23 11.81
C ILE A 159 10.22 17.05 11.88
N LEU A 160 9.92 17.64 13.05
CA LEU A 160 8.71 18.45 13.26
C LEU A 160 8.74 19.79 12.51
N GLU A 161 9.92 20.32 12.23
CA GLU A 161 10.12 21.53 11.44
C GLU A 161 10.20 21.25 9.92
N ASP A 162 10.02 19.99 9.50
CA ASP A 162 10.20 19.52 8.13
C ASP A 162 11.61 19.83 7.55
N LYS A 163 12.63 19.82 8.41
CA LYS A 163 14.05 20.00 8.05
C LYS A 163 14.78 18.65 7.97
N ILE A 164 14.13 17.69 7.33
CA ILE A 164 14.70 16.36 7.13
C ILE A 164 15.80 16.45 6.06
N PRO A 165 16.99 15.87 6.27
CA PRO A 165 18.04 15.91 5.26
C PRO A 165 17.62 15.22 3.94
N LEU A 166 17.90 15.87 2.81
CA LEU A 166 17.45 15.40 1.49
C LEU A 166 18.00 14.01 1.13
N GLU A 167 19.14 13.62 1.68
CA GLU A 167 19.72 12.28 1.47
C GLU A 167 18.82 11.15 1.99
N PHE A 168 18.04 11.39 3.05
CA PHE A 168 17.08 10.40 3.55
C PHE A 168 15.94 10.21 2.55
N ILE A 169 15.43 11.30 1.98
CA ILE A 169 14.34 11.27 1.00
C ILE A 169 14.82 10.61 -0.29
N LYS A 170 16.01 10.98 -0.75
CA LYS A 170 16.65 10.36 -1.92
C LYS A 170 16.85 8.86 -1.71
N SER A 171 17.34 8.44 -0.55
CA SER A 171 17.50 7.01 -0.24
C SER A 171 16.17 6.27 -0.26
N LEU A 172 15.10 6.85 0.29
CA LEU A 172 13.77 6.25 0.23
C LEU A 172 13.29 6.09 -1.20
N LYS A 173 13.41 7.16 -2.01
CA LYS A 173 13.02 7.14 -3.43
C LYS A 173 13.78 6.06 -4.19
N ASP A 174 15.10 6.03 -4.08
CA ASP A 174 15.96 5.05 -4.76
C ASP A 174 15.57 3.61 -4.38
N ASP A 175 15.22 3.36 -3.12
CA ASP A 175 14.83 2.01 -2.67
C ASP A 175 13.43 1.63 -3.15
N LEU A 176 12.46 2.56 -3.15
CA LEU A 176 11.13 2.32 -3.69
C LEU A 176 11.17 2.10 -5.21
N GLU A 177 12.00 2.85 -5.95
CA GLU A 177 12.22 2.66 -7.38
C GLU A 177 12.87 1.31 -7.69
N LYS A 178 13.78 0.82 -6.84
CA LYS A 178 14.34 -0.54 -6.99
C LYS A 178 13.30 -1.63 -6.76
N ILE A 179 12.38 -1.42 -5.82
CA ILE A 179 11.30 -2.37 -5.53
C ILE A 179 10.34 -2.44 -6.71
N ASP A 180 9.95 -1.29 -7.26
CA ASP A 180 9.00 -1.21 -8.38
C ASP A 180 9.20 0.07 -9.20
N SER A 181 10.08 0.00 -10.19
CA SER A 181 10.39 1.13 -11.06
C SER A 181 9.20 1.57 -11.92
N GLU A 182 8.28 0.66 -12.23
CA GLU A 182 7.06 0.97 -12.96
C GLU A 182 6.11 1.86 -12.14
N SER A 183 6.20 1.81 -10.81
CA SER A 183 5.46 2.70 -9.93
C SER A 183 5.99 4.14 -9.93
N PHE A 184 7.12 4.43 -10.59
CA PHE A 184 7.69 5.77 -10.69
C PHE A 184 7.76 6.33 -12.12
N LYS A 185 7.39 5.53 -13.13
CA LYS A 185 7.35 6.02 -14.53
C LYS A 185 6.34 7.15 -14.75
N ASP A 186 5.23 7.10 -14.03
CA ASP A 186 4.19 8.12 -14.05
C ASP A 186 4.31 9.01 -12.80
N LYS A 187 4.45 10.32 -12.99
CA LYS A 187 4.53 11.30 -11.89
C LYS A 187 3.24 11.38 -11.08
N SER A 188 2.12 10.91 -11.63
CA SER A 188 0.82 10.84 -10.95
C SER A 188 0.60 9.54 -10.17
N SER A 189 1.58 8.63 -10.14
CA SER A 189 1.52 7.45 -9.30
C SER A 189 1.51 7.81 -7.82
N PHE A 190 1.04 6.88 -6.99
CA PHE A 190 1.01 7.08 -5.55
C PHE A 190 2.41 7.39 -5.00
N TRP A 191 3.40 6.53 -5.23
CA TRP A 191 4.73 6.71 -4.65
C TRP A 191 5.45 7.96 -5.18
N ALA A 192 5.28 8.30 -6.45
CA ALA A 192 5.83 9.55 -7.00
C ALA A 192 5.23 10.77 -6.30
N ILE A 193 3.90 10.79 -6.11
CA ILE A 193 3.23 11.87 -5.36
C ILE A 193 3.73 11.94 -3.92
N GLN A 194 3.82 10.80 -3.22
CA GLN A 194 4.26 10.79 -1.81
C GLN A 194 5.68 11.31 -1.65
N ILE A 195 6.61 10.91 -2.54
CA ILE A 195 7.98 11.43 -2.51
C ILE A 195 8.01 12.93 -2.81
N ASN A 196 7.31 13.38 -3.85
CA ASN A 196 7.27 14.80 -4.20
C ASN A 196 6.69 15.64 -3.04
N MET A 197 5.63 15.17 -2.37
CA MET A 197 5.07 15.86 -1.21
C MET A 197 6.09 16.00 -0.08
N ILE A 198 6.86 14.95 0.21
CA ILE A 198 7.91 14.99 1.23
C ILE A 198 9.01 15.97 0.81
N GLU A 199 9.44 15.96 -0.46
CA GLU A 199 10.44 16.88 -1.00
C GLU A 199 9.98 18.36 -0.92
N GLU A 200 8.74 18.64 -1.31
CA GLU A 200 8.14 19.98 -1.26
C GLU A 200 8.00 20.51 0.17
N MET A 201 7.63 19.66 1.13
CA MET A 201 7.57 20.04 2.55
C MET A 201 8.93 20.50 3.07
N VAL A 202 10.02 19.83 2.65
CA VAL A 202 11.38 20.19 3.05
C VAL A 202 11.89 21.44 2.33
N GLN A 203 11.61 21.59 1.03
CA GLN A 203 12.13 22.70 0.23
C GLN A 203 11.47 24.04 0.55
N ASN A 204 10.17 24.06 0.87
CA ASN A 204 9.43 25.30 1.13
C ASN A 204 9.73 25.95 2.51
N ARG A 205 10.61 25.36 3.32
CA ARG A 205 10.94 25.81 4.69
C ARG A 205 12.42 26.04 4.96
N ASN A 206 13.26 25.87 3.94
CA ASN A 206 14.68 26.25 3.95
C ASN A 206 14.85 27.63 3.29
#